data_AF-A0AAP0KNT5-F1
#
_entry.id   AF-A0AAP0KNT5-F1
#
_cell.length_a   1.000
_cell.length_b   1.000
_cell.length_c   1.000
_cell.angle_alpha   90.00
_cell.angle_beta   90.00
_cell.angle_gamma   90.00
#
_symmetry.space_group_name_H-M   'P 1'
#
loop_
_entity.id
_entity.type
_entity.pdbx_description
1 polymer ?
#
loop_
_entity_poly.entity_id
_entity_poly.type
_entity_poly.pdbx_seq_one_letter_code
_entity_poly.pdbx_strand_id
1 'polypeptide(L)'
;MPIRLTLWDEFATRIGPSIEDIIAKTPVLVCRRLKVAYHSGICIATRPSSTIDLVDDSGRAQALRQWFNRNCDVLEELINNDGLSIPLNFRSPMVRPSQRRPLVTIAKITSMLSDQTLFSLEGCN
;
A
#
# COMPACT_ATOMS: atom_id res chain seq x y z
N MET A 1 0.96 8.75 -5.27
CA MET A 1 0.32 7.82 -6.22
C MET A 1 -0.56 6.83 -5.45
N PRO A 2 -1.86 6.70 -5.79
CA PRO A 2 -2.74 5.68 -5.20
C PRO A 2 -2.25 4.26 -5.50
N ILE A 3 -2.53 3.29 -4.62
CA ILE A 3 -2.15 1.88 -4.82
C ILE A 3 -3.41 1.05 -5.04
N ARG A 4 -3.43 0.25 -6.11
CA ARG A 4 -4.54 -0.67 -6.40
C ARG A 4 -4.50 -1.89 -5.48
N LEU A 5 -5.63 -2.15 -4.82
CA LEU A 5 -5.89 -3.39 -4.07
C LEU A 5 -6.78 -4.32 -4.90
N THR A 6 -6.31 -5.52 -5.19
CA THR A 6 -7.10 -6.57 -5.85
C THR A 6 -7.56 -7.61 -4.84
N LEU A 7 -8.87 -7.81 -4.75
CA LEU A 7 -9.49 -8.87 -3.96
C LEU A 7 -9.67 -10.11 -4.84
N TRP A 8 -9.28 -11.28 -4.33
CA TRP A 8 -9.38 -12.57 -5.00
C TRP A 8 -10.26 -13.52 -4.20
N ASP A 9 -10.92 -14.43 -4.92
CA ASP A 9 -11.66 -15.57 -4.37
C ASP A 9 -12.67 -15.15 -3.28
N GLU A 10 -12.60 -15.79 -2.11
CA GLU A 10 -13.49 -15.52 -0.98
C GLU A 10 -13.43 -14.08 -0.46
N PHE A 11 -12.34 -13.33 -0.69
CA PHE A 11 -12.30 -11.92 -0.29
C PHE A 11 -13.21 -11.07 -1.16
N ALA A 12 -13.29 -11.38 -2.45
CA ALA A 12 -14.17 -10.68 -3.38
C ALA A 12 -15.64 -10.94 -3.05
N THR A 13 -16.00 -12.17 -2.67
CA THR A 13 -17.39 -12.53 -2.35
C THR A 13 -17.81 -12.17 -0.93
N ARG A 14 -16.90 -12.27 0.05
CA ARG A 14 -17.22 -12.05 1.47
C ARG A 14 -17.07 -10.59 1.89
N ILE A 15 -16.00 -9.92 1.46
CA ILE A 15 -15.65 -8.57 1.92
C ILE A 15 -16.00 -7.51 0.88
N GLY A 16 -15.93 -7.86 -0.41
CA GLY A 16 -16.32 -6.97 -1.51
C GLY A 16 -17.68 -6.31 -1.30
N PRO A 17 -18.77 -7.06 -1.08
CA PRO A 17 -20.10 -6.48 -0.86
C PRO A 17 -20.14 -5.54 0.34
N SER A 18 -19.50 -5.90 1.45
CA SER A 18 -19.45 -5.05 2.65
C SER A 18 -18.68 -3.75 2.44
N ILE A 19 -17.66 -3.74 1.57
CA ILE A 19 -16.95 -2.52 1.17
C ILE A 19 -17.86 -1.65 0.29
N GLU A 20 -18.54 -2.26 -0.67
CA GLU A 20 -19.46 -1.56 -1.59
C GLU A 20 -20.60 -0.88 -0.83
N ASP A 21 -21.21 -1.57 0.13
CA ASP A 21 -22.31 -1.05 0.94
C ASP A 21 -21.94 0.22 1.73
N ILE A 22 -20.66 0.36 2.10
CA ILE A 22 -20.18 1.49 2.90
C ILE A 22 -19.25 2.43 2.14
N ILE A 23 -19.07 2.24 0.82
CA ILE A 23 -18.07 2.97 0.03
C ILE A 23 -18.30 4.50 0.09
N ALA A 24 -19.56 4.92 0.09
CA ALA A 24 -19.96 6.32 0.19
C ALA A 24 -19.54 6.96 1.53
N LYS A 25 -19.31 6.15 2.56
CA LYS A 25 -18.82 6.62 3.86
C LYS A 25 -17.30 6.74 3.92
N THR A 26 -16.56 6.52 2.83
CA THR A 26 -15.07 6.52 2.81
C THR A 26 -14.45 5.57 3.84
N PRO A 27 -14.70 4.26 3.71
CA PRO A 27 -14.29 3.29 4.73
C PRO A 27 -12.77 3.17 4.84
N VAL A 28 -12.29 2.97 6.07
CA VAL A 28 -10.87 2.72 6.32
C VAL A 28 -10.62 1.22 6.43
N LEU A 29 -9.70 0.72 5.61
CA LEU A 29 -9.35 -0.69 5.57
C LEU A 29 -8.00 -0.93 6.24
N VAL A 30 -7.94 -1.94 7.12
CA VAL A 30 -6.68 -2.45 7.66
C VAL A 30 -6.41 -3.83 7.05
N CYS A 31 -5.47 -3.86 6.11
CA CYS A 31 -5.12 -5.08 5.39
C CYS A 31 -3.77 -5.63 5.88
N ARG A 32 -3.70 -6.95 6.13
CA ARG A 32 -2.46 -7.62 6.55
C ARG A 32 -2.15 -8.81 5.64
N ARG A 33 -0.87 -9.16 5.55
CA ARG A 33 -0.36 -10.32 4.79
C ARG A 33 -0.81 -10.29 3.32
N LEU A 34 -0.83 -9.11 2.71
CA LEU A 34 -1.08 -8.96 1.28
C LEU A 34 0.15 -9.41 0.47
N LYS A 35 -0.09 -9.79 -0.78
CA LYS A 35 0.96 -10.03 -1.77
C LYS A 35 1.21 -8.73 -2.52
N VAL A 36 2.47 -8.27 -2.55
CA VAL A 36 2.88 -7.22 -3.48
C VAL A 36 2.99 -7.85 -4.87
N ALA A 37 2.36 -7.23 -5.84
CA ALA A 37 2.40 -7.62 -7.24
C ALA A 37 2.85 -6.43 -8.09
N TYR A 38 3.44 -6.76 -9.24
CA TYR A 38 3.92 -5.80 -10.21
C TYR A 38 3.23 -6.08 -11.54
N HIS A 39 1.97 -5.65 -11.64
CA HIS A 39 1.19 -5.76 -12.87
C HIS A 39 0.67 -4.37 -13.21
N SER A 40 1.30 -3.75 -14.24
CA SER A 40 1.05 -2.36 -14.62
C SER A 40 1.21 -1.38 -13.44
N GLY A 41 2.36 -1.44 -12.76
CA GLY A 41 2.67 -0.65 -11.56
C GLY A 41 2.81 -1.48 -10.29
N ILE A 42 3.04 -0.80 -9.17
CA ILE A 42 3.07 -1.41 -7.84
C ILE A 42 1.62 -1.58 -7.37
N CYS A 43 1.20 -2.82 -7.17
CA CYS A 43 -0.12 -3.14 -6.65
C CYS A 43 -0.05 -4.15 -5.51
N ILE A 44 -1.15 -4.29 -4.80
CA ILE A 44 -1.30 -5.23 -3.70
C ILE A 44 -2.51 -6.12 -3.97
N ALA A 45 -2.38 -7.40 -3.66
CA ALA A 45 -3.42 -8.40 -3.87
C ALA A 45 -3.61 -9.24 -2.63
N THR A 46 -4.84 -9.69 -2.39
CA THR A 46 -5.11 -10.68 -1.35
C THR A 46 -4.50 -12.03 -1.73
N ARG A 47 -4.13 -12.79 -0.71
CA ARG A 47 -3.77 -14.21 -0.78
C ARG A 47 -4.58 -14.95 0.30
N PRO A 48 -4.62 -16.30 0.30
CA PRO A 48 -5.45 -17.04 1.26
C PRO A 48 -5.19 -16.70 2.73
N SER A 49 -3.95 -16.33 3.09
CA SER A 49 -3.57 -15.93 4.45
C SER A 49 -3.74 -14.44 4.77
N SER A 50 -4.28 -13.65 3.84
CA SER A 50 -4.56 -12.23 4.06
C SER A 50 -5.66 -12.02 5.07
N THR A 51 -5.68 -10.84 5.69
CA THR A 51 -6.82 -10.40 6.50
C THR A 51 -7.16 -8.97 6.10
N ILE A 52 -8.44 -8.64 6.07
CA ILE A 52 -8.93 -7.28 5.83
C ILE A 52 -9.97 -7.00 6.90
N ASP A 53 -9.74 -5.94 7.67
CA ASP A 53 -10.67 -5.45 8.67
C ASP A 53 -11.21 -4.09 8.24
N LEU A 54 -12.53 -3.93 8.28
CA LEU A 54 -13.23 -2.66 8.08
C LEU A 54 -13.22 -1.91 9.42
N VAL A 55 -12.57 -0.75 9.47
CA VAL A 55 -12.42 0.02 10.70
C VAL A 55 -13.23 1.30 10.61
N ASP A 56 -14.34 1.35 11.34
CA ASP A 56 -15.18 2.55 11.41
C ASP A 56 -14.75 3.47 12.56
N ASP A 57 -14.66 2.91 13.78
CA ASP A 57 -14.54 3.70 15.02
C ASP A 57 -13.18 3.56 15.72
N SER A 58 -12.11 4.00 15.06
CA SER A 58 -10.82 4.18 15.75
C SER A 58 -10.30 5.61 15.55
N GLY A 59 -9.60 6.15 16.55
CA GLY A 59 -9.01 7.49 16.44
C GLY A 59 -8.05 7.62 15.24
N ARG A 60 -7.37 6.53 14.85
CA ARG A 60 -6.54 6.49 13.64
C ARG A 60 -7.36 6.54 12.36
N ALA A 61 -8.49 5.82 12.31
CA ALA A 61 -9.40 5.88 11.17
C ALA A 61 -10.00 7.28 11.02
N GLN A 62 -10.37 7.93 12.12
CA GLN A 62 -10.87 9.30 12.11
C GLN A 62 -9.82 10.30 11.61
N ALA A 63 -8.56 10.18 12.08
CA ALA A 63 -7.47 11.02 11.61
C ALA A 63 -7.22 10.86 10.10
N LEU A 64 -7.28 9.62 9.59
CA LEU A 64 -7.13 9.34 8.17
C LEU A 64 -8.28 9.93 7.34
N ARG A 65 -9.52 9.83 7.83
CA ARG A 65 -10.70 10.46 7.20
C ARG A 65 -10.59 11.99 7.16
N GLN A 66 -10.15 12.61 8.26
CA GLN A 66 -9.89 14.05 8.30
C GLN A 66 -8.77 14.47 7.36
N TRP A 67 -7.75 13.63 7.18
CA TRP A 67 -6.72 13.87 6.18
C TRP A 67 -7.29 13.74 4.77
N PHE A 68 -8.05 12.68 4.48
CA PHE A 68 -8.71 12.48 3.20
C PHE A 68 -9.59 13.68 2.81
N ASN A 69 -10.46 14.14 3.71
CA ASN A 69 -11.34 15.28 3.47
C ASN A 69 -10.61 16.60 3.20
N ARG A 70 -9.37 16.76 3.70
CA ARG A 70 -8.55 17.96 3.45
C ARG A 70 -7.79 17.90 2.12
N ASN A 71 -7.68 16.72 1.52
CA ASN A 71 -6.86 16.47 0.34
C ASN A 71 -7.68 15.82 -0.78
N CYS A 72 -9.02 15.80 -0.68
CA CYS A 72 -9.90 15.11 -1.63
C CYS A 72 -9.68 15.59 -3.06
N ASP A 73 -9.55 16.90 -3.27
CA ASP A 73 -9.37 17.49 -4.59
C ASP A 73 -8.07 17.01 -5.26
N VAL A 74 -6.98 16.95 -4.50
CA VAL A 74 -5.68 16.46 -4.97
C VAL A 74 -5.75 14.96 -5.25
N LEU A 75 -6.48 14.20 -4.43
CA LEU A 75 -6.66 12.76 -4.63
C LEU A 75 -7.52 12.47 -5.86
N GLU A 76 -8.57 13.24 -6.10
CA GLU A 76 -9.40 13.15 -7.31
C GLU A 76 -8.58 13.49 -8.55
N GLU A 77 -7.77 14.56 -8.51
CA GLU A 77 -6.84 14.87 -9.59
C GLU A 77 -5.88 13.70 -9.83
N LEU A 78 -5.29 13.11 -8.79
CA LEU A 78 -4.39 11.96 -8.94
C LEU A 78 -5.10 10.73 -9.53
N ILE A 79 -6.32 10.43 -9.10
CA ILE A 79 -7.10 9.29 -9.61
C ILE A 79 -7.46 9.49 -11.08
N ASN A 80 -7.84 10.72 -11.45
CA ASN A 80 -8.28 11.06 -12.81
C ASN A 80 -7.11 11.25 -13.78
N ASN A 81 -5.98 11.78 -13.31
CA ASN A 81 -4.82 12.15 -14.14
C ASN A 81 -3.82 11.01 -14.29
N ASP A 82 -3.66 10.11 -13.30
CA ASP A 82 -2.86 8.90 -13.51
C ASP A 82 -3.54 7.94 -14.50
N GLY A 83 -4.87 8.02 -14.65
CA GLY A 83 -5.64 6.98 -15.29
C GLY A 83 -5.41 5.62 -14.60
N LEU A 84 -6.36 4.72 -14.66
CA LEU A 84 -6.08 3.32 -14.29
C LEU A 84 -5.19 2.61 -15.35
N SER A 85 -4.47 3.40 -16.17
CA SER A 85 -3.73 3.08 -17.38
C SER A 85 -2.28 3.54 -17.22
N ILE A 86 -1.48 2.79 -16.46
CA ILE A 86 -0.03 2.98 -16.55
C ILE A 86 0.37 2.59 -17.98
N PRO A 87 0.99 3.47 -18.78
CA PRO A 87 1.48 3.09 -20.10
C PRO A 87 2.45 1.91 -19.94
N LEU A 88 2.36 0.95 -20.86
CA LEU A 88 3.16 -0.30 -20.92
C LEU A 88 4.69 -0.10 -20.87
N ASN A 89 5.16 1.14 -20.80
CA ASN A 89 6.55 1.56 -20.88
C ASN A 89 7.22 1.85 -19.52
N PHE A 90 6.51 1.78 -18.38
CA PHE A 90 7.18 1.71 -17.07
C PHE A 90 7.73 0.30 -16.79
N ARG A 91 8.61 -0.17 -17.68
CA ARG A 91 9.60 -1.19 -17.33
C ARG A 91 10.64 -0.52 -16.44
N SER A 92 10.36 -0.40 -15.15
CA SER A 92 11.48 -0.40 -14.20
C SER A 92 12.24 -1.71 -14.41
N PRO A 93 13.56 -1.71 -14.62
CA PRO A 93 14.31 -2.94 -14.75
C PRO A 93 14.02 -3.81 -13.52
N MET A 94 13.58 -5.02 -13.81
CA MET A 94 13.16 -6.03 -12.85
C MET A 94 14.32 -6.35 -11.90
N VAL A 95 14.41 -5.66 -10.76
CA VAL A 95 15.20 -6.16 -9.63
C VAL A 95 14.33 -7.20 -8.94
N ARG A 96 14.43 -8.46 -9.38
CA ARG A 96 14.09 -9.58 -8.50
C ARG A 96 14.92 -9.36 -7.23
N PRO A 97 14.37 -9.49 -6.01
CA PRO A 97 15.22 -9.55 -4.84
C PRO A 97 16.04 -10.85 -4.95
N SER A 98 17.19 -10.76 -5.61
CA SER A 98 18.21 -11.79 -5.65
C SER A 98 18.69 -11.92 -4.21
N GLN A 99 18.39 -13.07 -3.64
CA GLN A 99 18.75 -13.52 -2.30
C GLN A 99 17.96 -12.87 -1.15
N ARG A 100 17.46 -13.74 -0.28
CA ARG A 100 16.95 -13.38 1.04
C ARG A 100 18.04 -12.62 1.78
N ARG A 101 17.93 -11.29 1.86
CA ARG A 101 18.77 -10.50 2.76
C ARG A 101 18.46 -10.94 4.20
N PRO A 102 19.46 -11.13 5.06
CA PRO A 102 19.22 -11.45 6.46
C PRO A 102 18.42 -10.31 7.11
N LEU A 103 17.38 -10.67 7.86
CA LEU A 103 16.60 -9.72 8.67
C LEU A 103 17.55 -9.06 9.69
N VAL A 104 17.85 -7.78 9.49
CA VAL A 104 18.55 -7.00 10.51
C VAL A 104 17.52 -6.65 11.59
N THR A 105 17.70 -7.25 12.77
CA THR A 105 16.89 -6.92 13.94
C THR A 105 17.19 -5.48 14.37
N ILE A 106 16.13 -4.70 14.60
CA ILE A 106 16.12 -3.24 14.82
C ILE A 106 17.01 -2.77 15.99
N ALA A 107 17.52 -3.68 16.82
CA ALA A 107 18.41 -3.38 17.95
C ALA A 107 19.73 -2.67 17.55
N LYS A 108 20.18 -2.78 16.29
CA LYS A 108 21.45 -2.18 15.84
C LYS A 108 21.33 -0.74 15.33
N ILE A 109 20.11 -0.20 15.18
CA ILE A 109 19.90 1.18 14.72
C ILE A 109 20.28 2.19 15.81
N THR A 110 20.04 1.85 17.08
CA THR A 110 20.30 2.74 18.21
C THR A 110 21.78 3.10 18.37
N SER A 111 22.69 2.22 17.95
CA SER A 111 24.14 2.49 17.98
C SER A 111 24.65 3.25 16.75
N MET A 112 23.84 3.41 15.69
CA MET A 112 24.24 4.07 14.44
C MET A 112 23.66 5.48 14.30
N LEU A 113 22.70 5.86 15.16
CA LEU A 113 22.10 7.19 15.20
C LEU A 113 23.04 8.27 15.76
N SER A 114 24.16 7.89 16.39
CA SER A 114 25.12 8.85 16.97
C SER A 114 26.09 9.44 15.95
N ASP A 115 26.28 8.82 14.78
CA ASP A 115 27.36 9.23 13.87
C ASP A 115 26.92 9.81 12.52
N GLN A 116 25.76 9.46 11.94
CA GLN A 116 25.35 10.03 10.65
C GLN A 116 23.82 10.13 10.49
N THR A 117 23.34 11.31 10.12
CA THR A 117 21.91 11.67 9.93
C THR A 117 21.45 11.67 8.47
N LEU A 118 22.18 11.03 7.56
CA LEU A 118 21.81 10.96 6.16
C LEU A 118 22.15 9.57 5.59
N PHE A 119 21.12 8.82 5.23
CA PHE A 119 21.27 7.54 4.54
C PHE A 119 20.67 7.67 3.15
N SER A 120 21.51 7.68 2.12
CA SER A 120 21.09 7.43 0.74
C SER A 120 21.40 5.98 0.40
N LEU A 121 20.40 5.25 -0.10
CA LEU A 121 20.58 3.89 -0.59
C LEU A 121 21.03 3.95 -2.04
N GLU A 122 22.33 4.12 -2.26
CA GLU A 122 22.91 3.94 -3.59
C GLU A 122 23.22 2.47 -3.84
N GLY A 123 22.66 1.91 -4.90
CA GLY A 123 22.94 0.54 -5.33
C GLY A 123 24.26 0.49 -6.09
N CYS A 124 25.23 -0.27 -5.59
CA CYS A 124 26.44 -0.61 -6.35
C CYS A 124 26.15 -1.77 -7.32
N ASN A 125 26.81 -1.67 -8.49
CA ASN A 125 26.73 -2.54 -9.69
C ASN A 125 26.78 -4.05 -9.43
#